data_AF-A0A835GR51-F1
#
_entry.id   AF-A0A835GR51-F1
#
_cell.length_a   1.000
_cell.length_b   1.000
_cell.length_c   1.000
_cell.angle_alpha   90.00
_cell.angle_beta   90.00
_cell.angle_gamma   90.00
#
_symmetry.space_group_name_H-M   'P 1'
#
loop_
_entity.id
_entity.type
_entity.pdbx_description
1 polymer ?
#
loop_
_entity_poly.entity_id
_entity_poly.type
_entity_poly.pdbx_seq_one_letter_code
_entity_poly.pdbx_strand_id
1 'polypeptide(L)'
;MKIEIEKLLQMKQFFTILQINDKKAKIILKKPSKLLMNNIHVNWLKYNYVKSDKHQMPVYLNSLSSKLAYVPLLYGVVKQDIHDYHKNMELEMDLDTGNLTKKSLLKLDIFIPREEAIQYLIQWQRYRKYWWSSISTTPSLFSVIDFKYENNTANVDIVAQFPNGHQTVETLSCETHPNHKYGQLSCSLCLENALLVLLLDGLNNNQKDEYLRLHRKIAPFKISLALKSDKEDIMDHDVFLLKMVTFLHHKLQMDKISTWLPNHSLPLDLQIKENRQMGVTYTAILEEETLKFGFLKLMSNSTKLMEQVHLKDFCKYASLTFRDT
;
A
#
# COMPACT_ATOMS: atom_id res chain seq x y z
N MET A 1 12.84 -22.91 2.56
CA MET A 1 11.44 -22.47 2.36
C MET A 1 11.51 -21.19 1.55
N LYS A 2 11.61 -21.29 0.21
CA LYS A 2 11.82 -20.12 -0.65
C LYS A 2 10.47 -19.47 -0.92
N ILE A 3 10.19 -18.36 -0.26
CA ILE A 3 9.11 -17.46 -0.69
C ILE A 3 9.38 -17.12 -2.17
N GLU A 4 8.34 -16.95 -2.99
CA GLU A 4 8.47 -16.71 -4.45
C GLU A 4 9.03 -15.32 -4.79
N ILE A 5 10.08 -14.89 -4.09
CA ILE A 5 10.80 -13.63 -4.20
C ILE A 5 11.36 -13.45 -5.61
N GLU A 6 11.72 -14.54 -6.29
CA GLU A 6 12.12 -14.51 -7.69
C GLU A 6 11.05 -13.87 -8.60
N LYS A 7 9.76 -14.08 -8.32
CA LYS A 7 8.66 -13.42 -9.05
C LYS A 7 8.64 -11.90 -8.80
N LEU A 8 8.97 -11.46 -7.58
CA LEU A 8 9.06 -10.03 -7.27
C LEU A 8 10.21 -9.35 -8.03
N LEU A 9 11.36 -10.04 -8.14
CA LEU A 9 12.50 -9.50 -8.90
C LEU A 9 12.16 -9.29 -10.38
N GLN A 10 11.27 -10.10 -10.95
CA GLN A 10 10.81 -9.92 -12.33
C GLN A 10 9.95 -8.65 -12.52
N MET A 11 9.47 -8.01 -11.45
CA MET A 11 8.67 -6.78 -11.50
C MET A 11 9.54 -5.54 -11.78
N LYS A 12 10.05 -5.44 -13.02
CA LYS A 12 10.90 -4.34 -13.48
C LYS A 12 10.27 -2.95 -13.32
N GLN A 13 8.95 -2.86 -13.17
CA GLN A 13 8.23 -1.62 -12.96
C GLN A 13 8.24 -1.15 -11.49
N PHE A 14 8.45 -2.07 -10.54
CA PHE A 14 8.56 -1.79 -9.10
C PHE A 14 10.01 -1.73 -8.62
N PHE A 15 10.92 -2.48 -9.26
CA PHE A 15 12.31 -2.58 -8.82
C PHE A 15 13.28 -2.37 -9.98
N THR A 16 14.40 -1.71 -9.69
CA THR A 16 15.62 -1.77 -10.51
C THR A 16 16.57 -2.74 -9.83
N ILE A 17 16.98 -3.79 -10.52
CA ILE A 17 17.98 -4.74 -10.02
C ILE A 17 19.36 -4.22 -10.40
N LEU A 18 20.24 -4.06 -9.40
CA LEU A 18 21.64 -3.67 -9.61
C LEU A 18 22.56 -4.88 -9.70
N GLN A 19 22.34 -5.86 -8.83
CA GLN A 19 23.17 -7.06 -8.73
C GLN A 19 22.35 -8.20 -8.13
N ILE A 20 22.56 -9.43 -8.62
CA ILE A 20 22.01 -10.65 -8.03
C ILE A 20 23.16 -11.63 -7.79
N ASN A 21 23.24 -12.15 -6.57
CA ASN A 21 24.08 -13.26 -6.18
C ASN A 21 23.18 -14.41 -5.67
N ASP A 22 23.74 -15.60 -5.43
CA ASP A 22 22.98 -16.80 -5.06
C ASP A 22 22.05 -16.65 -3.85
N LYS A 23 22.36 -15.74 -2.92
CA LYS A 23 21.58 -15.52 -1.69
C LYS A 23 20.94 -14.14 -1.58
N LYS A 24 21.37 -13.18 -2.40
CA LYS A 24 21.07 -11.76 -2.17
C LYS A 24 20.88 -11.00 -3.47
N ALA A 25 19.92 -10.09 -3.50
CA ALA A 25 19.72 -9.16 -4.60
C ALA A 25 19.81 -7.71 -4.11
N LYS A 26 20.63 -6.89 -4.79
CA LYS A 26 20.66 -5.44 -4.60
C LYS A 26 19.64 -4.79 -5.52
N ILE A 27 18.72 -4.03 -4.93
CA ILE A 27 17.61 -3.41 -5.63
C ILE A 27 17.46 -1.93 -5.27
N ILE A 28 16.88 -1.16 -6.18
CA ILE A 28 16.37 0.19 -5.94
C ILE A 28 14.85 0.17 -6.13
N LEU A 29 14.12 0.75 -5.19
CA LEU A 29 12.67 0.93 -5.30
C LEU A 29 12.34 1.98 -6.37
N LYS A 30 11.51 1.63 -7.35
CA LYS A 30 10.95 2.58 -8.31
C LYS A 30 9.76 3.35 -7.72
N LYS A 31 9.31 4.38 -8.44
CA LYS A 31 8.16 5.23 -8.06
C LYS A 31 6.91 4.42 -7.62
N PRO A 32 6.51 3.32 -8.28
CA PRO A 32 5.32 2.57 -7.88
C PRO A 32 5.47 1.93 -6.49
N SER A 33 6.65 1.37 -6.18
CA SER A 33 6.97 0.82 -4.86
C SER A 33 6.92 1.89 -3.78
N LYS A 34 7.53 3.05 -4.04
CA LYS A 34 7.52 4.19 -3.11
C LYS A 34 6.10 4.68 -2.81
N LEU A 35 5.27 4.81 -3.85
CA LEU A 35 3.86 5.20 -3.70
C LEU A 35 3.04 4.15 -2.94
N LEU A 36 3.23 2.86 -3.24
CA LEU A 36 2.57 1.77 -2.53
C LEU A 36 2.94 1.75 -1.04
N MET A 37 4.23 1.88 -0.71
CA MET A 37 4.70 1.99 0.68
C MET A 37 4.09 3.19 1.40
N ASN A 38 4.07 4.35 0.76
CA ASN A 38 3.43 5.55 1.32
C ASN A 38 1.94 5.33 1.56
N ASN A 39 1.23 4.69 0.63
CA ASN A 39 -0.20 4.39 0.81
C ASN A 39 -0.44 3.40 1.96
N ILE A 40 0.41 2.37 2.10
CA ILE A 40 0.36 1.43 3.24
C ILE A 40 0.56 2.19 4.55
N HIS A 41 1.58 3.04 4.61
CA HIS A 41 1.91 3.86 5.78
C HIS A 41 0.76 4.78 6.19
N VAL A 42 0.24 5.58 5.26
CA VAL A 42 -0.89 6.49 5.51
C VAL A 42 -2.13 5.71 5.94
N ASN A 43 -2.41 4.58 5.30
CA ASN A 43 -3.55 3.74 5.65
C ASN A 43 -3.41 3.12 7.05
N TRP A 44 -2.20 2.68 7.42
CA TRP A 44 -1.88 2.16 8.75
C TRP A 44 -2.14 3.22 9.83
N LEU A 45 -1.65 4.46 9.61
CA LEU A 45 -1.88 5.59 10.52
C LEU A 45 -3.38 5.91 10.66
N LYS A 46 -4.09 6.07 9.53
CA LYS A 46 -5.54 6.34 9.52
C LYS A 46 -6.31 5.27 10.29
N TYR A 47 -5.99 4.00 10.06
CA TYR A 47 -6.67 2.89 10.73
C TYR A 47 -6.45 2.91 12.23
N ASN A 48 -5.20 3.07 12.68
CA ASN A 48 -4.87 3.13 14.10
C ASN A 48 -5.51 4.33 14.79
N TYR A 49 -5.55 5.50 14.12
CA TYR A 49 -6.27 6.67 14.62
C TYR A 49 -7.76 6.35 14.82
N VAL A 50 -8.44 5.82 13.81
CA VAL A 50 -9.88 5.48 13.90
C VAL A 50 -10.15 4.45 15.00
N LYS A 51 -9.27 3.47 15.21
CA LYS A 51 -9.43 2.48 16.28
C LYS A 51 -9.14 3.05 17.66
N SER A 52 -8.18 3.94 17.78
CA SER A 52 -7.86 4.61 19.05
C SER A 52 -8.96 5.58 19.46
N ASP A 53 -9.49 6.36 18.51
CA ASP A 53 -10.59 7.29 18.71
C ASP A 53 -11.87 6.59 19.20
N LYS A 54 -12.17 5.40 18.66
CA LYS A 54 -13.28 4.55 19.16
C LYS A 54 -13.13 4.15 20.63
N HIS A 55 -11.90 4.10 21.13
CA HIS A 55 -11.57 3.82 22.53
C HIS A 55 -11.34 5.08 23.35
N GLN A 56 -11.62 6.27 22.79
CA GLN A 56 -11.35 7.58 23.40
C GLN A 56 -9.88 7.70 23.83
N MET A 57 -8.99 7.01 23.10
CA MET A 57 -7.56 6.94 23.36
C MET A 57 -6.84 8.01 22.54
N PRO A 58 -6.31 9.08 23.16
CA PRO A 58 -5.47 10.04 22.45
C PRO A 58 -4.19 9.36 21.95
N VAL A 59 -3.78 9.70 20.74
CA VAL A 59 -2.57 9.18 20.10
C VAL A 59 -1.62 10.33 19.80
N TYR A 60 -0.40 10.22 20.30
CA TYR A 60 0.67 11.20 20.08
C TYR A 60 1.66 10.70 19.04
N LEU A 61 2.29 11.62 18.31
CA LEU A 61 3.36 11.30 17.36
C LEU A 61 4.71 11.47 18.02
N ASN A 62 5.57 10.47 17.89
CA ASN A 62 6.95 10.35 18.38
C ASN A 62 7.12 10.30 19.91
N SER A 63 6.58 11.28 20.64
CA SER A 63 6.70 11.34 22.09
C SER A 63 5.51 12.05 22.74
N LEU A 64 5.28 11.73 24.02
CA LEU A 64 4.42 12.54 24.88
C LEU A 64 5.16 13.85 25.18
N SER A 65 4.51 15.00 25.02
CA SER A 65 5.11 16.27 25.40
C SER A 65 5.37 16.30 26.91
N SER A 66 6.58 16.69 27.32
CA SER A 66 6.94 16.91 28.73
C SER A 66 6.15 18.04 29.41
N LYS A 67 5.33 18.79 28.65
CA LYS A 67 4.50 19.90 29.13
C LYS A 67 3.05 19.51 29.43
N LEU A 68 2.71 18.23 29.38
CA LEU A 68 1.35 17.77 29.71
C LEU A 68 1.11 17.89 31.21
N ALA A 69 0.13 18.71 31.60
CA ALA A 69 -0.30 18.86 32.99
C ALA A 69 -0.93 17.57 33.56
N TYR A 70 -1.40 16.69 32.67
CA TYR A 70 -2.00 15.40 33.02
C TYR A 70 -1.66 14.36 31.94
N VAL A 71 -1.24 13.17 32.36
CA VAL A 71 -1.06 12.01 31.48
C VAL A 71 -2.35 11.21 31.48
N PRO A 72 -3.01 10.99 30.32
CA PRO A 72 -4.21 10.18 30.24
C PRO A 72 -3.98 8.77 30.79
N LEU A 73 -5.02 8.16 31.37
CA LEU A 73 -4.97 6.78 31.85
C LEU A 73 -4.75 5.77 30.70
N LEU A 74 -5.24 6.11 29.51
CA LEU A 74 -5.15 5.33 28.29
C LEU A 74 -4.63 6.24 27.18
N TYR A 75 -3.50 5.92 26.56
CA TYR A 75 -2.97 6.70 25.44
C TYR A 75 -2.08 5.87 24.53
N GLY A 76 -1.95 6.32 23.28
CA GLY A 76 -1.05 5.76 22.29
C GLY A 76 0.10 6.71 21.94
N VAL A 77 1.24 6.16 21.55
CA VAL A 77 2.37 6.88 20.96
C VAL A 77 2.80 6.14 19.70
N VAL A 78 2.75 6.83 18.57
CA VAL A 78 3.22 6.31 17.28
C VAL A 78 4.67 6.72 17.08
N LYS A 79 5.58 5.75 17.04
CA LYS A 79 6.99 5.91 16.69
C LYS A 79 7.21 5.47 15.25
N GLN A 80 8.00 6.24 14.52
CA GLN A 80 8.23 6.03 13.10
C GLN A 80 9.72 6.21 12.83
N ASP A 81 10.38 5.12 12.49
CA ASP A 81 11.73 5.17 11.92
C ASP A 81 11.57 4.88 10.42
N ILE A 82 11.46 5.94 9.62
CA ILE A 82 11.20 5.84 8.19
C ILE A 82 12.40 6.39 7.43
N HIS A 83 12.97 5.55 6.58
CA HIS A 83 14.03 5.97 5.67
C HIS A 83 13.53 6.96 4.61
N ASP A 84 14.39 7.88 4.18
CA ASP A 84 14.09 8.78 3.08
C ASP A 84 14.14 8.05 1.74
N TYR A 85 12.98 7.57 1.30
CA TYR A 85 12.84 6.91 0.00
C TYR A 85 12.78 7.88 -1.18
N HIS A 86 12.86 9.21 -1.00
CA HIS A 86 12.96 10.11 -2.14
C HIS A 86 14.31 9.94 -2.85
N LYS A 87 15.36 9.61 -2.10
CA LYS A 87 16.67 9.24 -2.66
C LYS A 87 16.63 7.85 -3.26
N ASN A 88 17.49 7.59 -4.24
CA ASN A 88 17.71 6.25 -4.77
C ASN A 88 18.47 5.43 -3.74
N MET A 89 17.73 4.89 -2.77
CA MET A 89 18.31 4.04 -1.74
C MET A 89 18.51 2.63 -2.28
N GLU A 90 19.74 2.16 -2.21
CA GLU A 90 20.06 0.76 -2.42
C GLU A 90 19.62 -0.06 -1.20
N LEU A 91 18.85 -1.10 -1.50
CA LEU A 91 18.40 -2.09 -0.55
C LEU A 91 19.00 -3.45 -0.94
N GLU A 92 19.32 -4.26 0.05
CA GLU A 92 19.76 -5.62 -0.16
C GLU A 92 18.68 -6.57 0.36
N MET A 93 18.17 -7.41 -0.53
CA MET A 93 17.12 -8.39 -0.27
C MET A 93 17.76 -9.76 -0.11
N ASP A 94 17.43 -10.43 0.98
CA ASP A 94 17.72 -11.84 1.19
C ASP A 94 16.73 -12.70 0.38
N LEU A 95 17.22 -13.56 -0.51
CA LEU A 95 16.39 -14.34 -1.43
C LEU A 95 15.73 -15.55 -0.80
N ASP A 96 16.20 -15.99 0.37
CA ASP A 96 15.63 -17.13 1.09
C ASP A 96 14.47 -16.68 2.00
N THR A 97 14.63 -15.53 2.65
CA THR A 97 13.69 -15.00 3.65
C THR A 97 12.85 -13.82 3.17
N GLY A 98 13.25 -13.15 2.10
CA GLY A 98 12.59 -11.95 1.57
C GLY A 98 12.82 -10.71 2.42
N ASN A 99 13.67 -10.80 3.45
CA ASN A 99 13.97 -9.67 4.32
C ASN A 99 14.91 -8.68 3.63
N LEU A 100 14.62 -7.40 3.82
CA LEU A 100 15.49 -6.31 3.39
C LEU A 100 16.42 -5.87 4.53
N THR A 101 17.66 -5.51 4.20
CA THR A 101 18.69 -5.12 5.19
C THR A 101 18.38 -3.81 5.90
N LYS A 102 17.80 -2.84 5.19
CA LYS A 102 17.28 -1.59 5.75
C LYS A 102 15.77 -1.74 5.92
N LYS A 103 15.26 -1.31 7.06
CA LYS A 103 13.87 -1.52 7.47
C LYS A 103 13.32 -0.26 8.08
N SER A 104 12.25 0.26 7.50
CA SER A 104 11.44 1.29 8.14
C SER A 104 10.43 0.64 9.08
N LEU A 105 10.52 1.00 10.36
CA LEU A 105 9.68 0.47 11.42
C LEU A 105 8.61 1.48 11.80
N LEU A 106 7.35 1.03 11.73
CA LEU A 106 6.21 1.72 12.32
C LEU A 106 5.83 0.99 13.60
N LYS A 107 5.76 1.74 14.71
CA LYS A 107 5.40 1.19 16.01
C LYS A 107 4.31 2.03 16.66
N LEU A 108 3.24 1.38 17.12
CA LEU A 108 2.24 1.98 17.98
C LEU A 108 2.41 1.39 19.39
N ASP A 109 2.88 2.20 20.32
CA ASP A 109 2.93 1.88 21.74
C ASP A 109 1.65 2.37 22.41
N ILE A 110 0.94 1.52 23.12
CA ILE A 110 -0.31 1.79 23.81
C ILE A 110 -0.09 1.53 25.29
N PHE A 111 -0.39 2.53 26.11
CA PHE A 111 -0.27 2.47 27.56
C PHE A 111 -1.66 2.32 28.15
N ILE A 112 -1.85 1.24 28.89
CA ILE A 112 -3.15 0.73 29.34
C ILE A 112 -3.07 0.32 30.81
N PRO A 113 -4.16 0.39 31.59
CA PRO A 113 -4.19 -0.19 32.92
C PRO A 113 -3.76 -1.66 32.89
N ARG A 114 -2.90 -2.08 33.84
CA ARG A 114 -2.31 -3.43 33.83
C ARG A 114 -3.35 -4.55 33.78
N GLU A 115 -4.44 -4.38 34.51
CA GLU A 115 -5.52 -5.38 34.64
C GLU A 115 -6.22 -5.67 33.30
N GLU A 116 -6.24 -4.69 32.40
CA GLU A 116 -6.89 -4.80 31.07
C GLU A 116 -5.90 -5.18 29.96
N ALA A 117 -4.60 -5.34 30.28
CA ALA A 117 -3.54 -5.36 29.28
C ALA A 117 -3.69 -6.51 28.27
N ILE A 118 -4.00 -7.71 28.75
CA ILE A 118 -4.22 -8.89 27.91
C ILE A 118 -5.51 -8.77 27.08
N GLN A 119 -6.56 -8.17 27.64
CA GLN A 119 -7.81 -7.94 26.91
C GLN A 119 -7.58 -6.99 25.73
N TYR A 120 -6.82 -5.92 25.93
CA TYR A 120 -6.40 -5.01 24.87
C TYR A 120 -5.51 -5.70 23.84
N LEU A 121 -4.56 -6.53 24.26
CA LEU A 121 -3.73 -7.31 23.33
C LEU A 121 -4.60 -8.14 22.37
N ILE A 122 -5.56 -8.90 22.90
CA ILE A 122 -6.47 -9.73 22.10
C ILE A 122 -7.32 -8.87 21.16
N GLN A 123 -7.81 -7.72 21.63
CA GLN A 123 -8.63 -6.82 20.82
C GLN A 123 -7.82 -6.18 19.69
N TRP A 124 -6.63 -5.66 19.99
CA TRP A 124 -5.75 -5.03 19.02
C TRP A 124 -5.21 -6.04 18.01
N GLN A 125 -4.86 -7.25 18.45
CA GLN A 125 -4.54 -8.36 17.55
C GLN A 125 -5.63 -8.58 16.49
N ARG A 126 -6.91 -8.60 16.90
CA ARG A 126 -8.04 -8.72 15.96
C ARG A 126 -8.12 -7.51 15.03
N TYR A 127 -7.94 -6.30 15.54
CA TYR A 127 -7.94 -5.09 14.70
C TYR A 127 -6.80 -5.06 13.71
N ARG A 128 -5.58 -5.42 14.11
CA ARG A 128 -4.40 -5.41 13.25
C ARG A 128 -4.49 -6.52 12.20
N LYS A 129 -4.96 -7.73 12.56
CA LYS A 129 -5.26 -8.79 11.60
C LYS A 129 -6.33 -8.37 10.59
N TYR A 130 -7.41 -7.76 11.07
CA TYR A 130 -8.47 -7.27 10.18
C TYR A 130 -7.95 -6.18 9.22
N TRP A 131 -7.08 -5.28 9.69
CA TRP A 131 -6.49 -4.26 8.85
C TRP A 131 -5.75 -4.88 7.66
N TRP A 132 -4.88 -5.86 7.90
CA TRP A 132 -4.20 -6.61 6.85
C TRP A 132 -5.18 -7.26 5.86
N SER A 133 -6.18 -7.97 6.37
CA SER A 133 -7.24 -8.56 5.53
C SER A 133 -8.01 -7.50 4.72
N SER A 134 -8.15 -6.28 5.22
CA SER A 134 -8.95 -5.21 4.57
C SER A 134 -8.22 -4.43 3.48
N ILE A 135 -6.90 -4.55 3.40
CA ILE A 135 -6.06 -3.91 2.38
C ILE A 135 -5.45 -4.91 1.39
N SER A 136 -5.76 -6.19 1.56
CA SER A 136 -5.32 -7.29 0.71
C SER A 136 -6.42 -7.70 -0.27
N THR A 137 -6.04 -8.35 -1.36
CA THR A 137 -6.99 -8.99 -2.27
C THR A 137 -7.42 -10.38 -1.81
N THR A 138 -6.69 -10.96 -0.85
CA THR A 138 -6.93 -12.29 -0.27
C THR A 138 -7.04 -12.19 1.26
N PRO A 139 -8.22 -11.86 1.82
CA PRO A 139 -8.37 -11.69 3.27
C PRO A 139 -7.94 -12.89 4.12
N SER A 140 -8.05 -14.11 3.59
CA SER A 140 -7.65 -15.37 4.22
C SER A 140 -6.14 -15.60 4.26
N LEU A 141 -5.34 -14.80 3.54
CA LEU A 141 -3.88 -14.88 3.54
C LEU A 141 -3.30 -14.63 4.93
N PHE A 142 -3.96 -13.82 5.75
CA PHE A 142 -3.45 -13.41 7.05
C PHE A 142 -4.05 -14.24 8.17
N SER A 143 -3.19 -14.80 9.00
CA SER A 143 -3.55 -15.53 10.22
C SER A 143 -2.80 -14.96 11.42
N VAL A 144 -3.25 -15.32 12.61
CA VAL A 144 -2.51 -15.05 13.83
C VAL A 144 -1.92 -16.35 14.34
N ILE A 145 -0.66 -16.33 14.78
CA ILE A 145 -0.01 -17.45 15.46
C ILE A 145 -0.33 -17.40 16.96
N ASP A 146 -0.25 -18.54 17.65
CA ASP A 146 -0.49 -18.64 19.09
C ASP A 146 0.41 -17.72 19.93
N PHE A 147 -0.11 -17.36 21.11
CA PHE A 147 0.61 -16.53 22.07
C PHE A 147 1.88 -17.21 22.56
N LYS A 148 2.97 -16.46 22.56
CA LYS A 148 4.22 -16.82 23.24
C LYS A 148 4.35 -15.94 24.47
N TYR A 149 4.40 -16.56 25.65
CA TYR A 149 4.57 -15.82 26.90
C TYR A 149 5.98 -16.05 27.43
N GLU A 150 6.79 -15.00 27.45
CA GLU A 150 8.19 -15.04 27.89
C GLU A 150 8.47 -13.80 28.75
N ASN A 151 9.09 -13.96 29.92
CA ASN A 151 9.57 -12.86 30.77
C ASN A 151 8.54 -11.73 31.00
N ASN A 152 7.31 -12.08 31.39
CA ASN A 152 6.19 -11.13 31.61
C ASN A 152 5.74 -10.35 30.35
N THR A 153 6.13 -10.83 29.18
CA THR A 153 5.73 -10.28 27.89
C THR A 153 4.93 -11.32 27.12
N ALA A 154 3.69 -10.98 26.76
CA ALA A 154 2.88 -11.76 25.84
C ALA A 154 3.13 -11.28 24.40
N ASN A 155 3.64 -12.16 23.55
CA ASN A 155 3.94 -11.88 22.15
C ASN A 155 2.97 -12.64 21.24
N VAL A 156 2.55 -11.98 20.16
CA VAL A 156 1.70 -12.57 19.14
C VAL A 156 2.06 -12.02 17.76
N ASP A 157 2.23 -12.92 16.80
CA ASP A 157 2.64 -12.58 15.44
C ASP A 157 1.46 -12.73 14.48
N ILE A 158 1.27 -11.71 13.64
CA ILE A 158 0.42 -11.80 12.46
C ILE A 158 1.31 -12.22 11.30
N VAL A 159 0.88 -13.25 10.58
CA VAL A 159 1.64 -13.85 9.48
C VAL A 159 0.81 -13.93 8.20
N ALA A 160 1.49 -13.79 7.07
CA ALA A 160 0.95 -14.09 5.75
C ALA A 160 1.29 -15.54 5.38
N GLN A 161 0.28 -16.32 5.00
CA GLN A 161 0.35 -17.76 4.69
C GLN A 161 0.43 -18.00 3.18
N PHE A 162 1.63 -18.09 2.63
CA PHE A 162 1.83 -18.44 1.23
C PHE A 162 1.97 -19.97 1.05
N PRO A 163 1.69 -20.51 -0.15
CA PRO A 163 1.83 -21.94 -0.41
C PRO A 163 3.23 -22.50 -0.07
N ASN A 164 4.26 -21.68 -0.27
CA ASN A 164 5.66 -22.07 -0.08
C ASN A 164 6.21 -21.63 1.28
N GLY A 165 5.36 -21.25 2.24
CA GLY A 165 5.76 -20.84 3.58
C GLY A 165 5.02 -19.62 4.12
N HIS A 166 5.28 -19.28 5.39
CA HIS A 166 4.70 -18.10 6.01
C HIS A 166 5.75 -17.01 6.29
N GLN A 167 5.29 -15.77 6.34
CA GLN A 167 6.12 -14.61 6.67
C GLN A 167 5.44 -13.77 7.74
N THR A 168 6.16 -13.43 8.81
CA THR A 168 5.68 -12.47 9.82
C THR A 168 5.60 -11.08 9.24
N VAL A 169 4.42 -10.47 9.35
CA VAL A 169 4.12 -9.15 8.79
C VAL A 169 3.99 -8.08 9.86
N GLU A 170 3.51 -8.45 11.05
CA GLU A 170 3.36 -7.53 12.16
C GLU A 170 3.46 -8.31 13.47
N THR A 171 4.20 -7.77 14.44
CA THR A 171 4.35 -8.37 15.77
C THR A 171 3.68 -7.47 16.79
N LEU A 172 2.85 -8.06 17.63
CA LEU A 172 2.27 -7.40 18.79
C LEU A 172 2.89 -7.98 20.06
N SER A 173 3.27 -7.11 20.99
CA SER A 173 3.77 -7.52 22.30
C SER A 173 3.06 -6.75 23.40
N CYS A 174 2.80 -7.40 24.53
CA CYS A 174 2.23 -6.76 25.71
C CYS A 174 3.11 -7.08 26.91
N GLU A 175 3.78 -6.05 27.42
CA GLU A 175 4.64 -6.15 28.59
C GLU A 175 3.89 -5.64 29.82
N THR A 176 3.92 -6.43 30.89
CA THR A 176 3.34 -6.05 32.18
C THR A 176 4.37 -6.25 33.28
N HIS A 177 4.77 -5.17 33.94
CA HIS A 177 5.69 -5.27 35.07
C HIS A 177 4.95 -5.20 36.40
N PRO A 178 5.26 -6.05 37.39
CA PRO A 178 4.63 -6.05 38.72
C PRO A 178 4.69 -4.70 39.46
N ASN A 179 5.69 -3.86 39.13
CA ASN A 179 5.91 -2.57 39.77
C ASN A 179 5.31 -1.38 39.01
N HIS A 180 4.77 -1.58 37.79
CA HIS A 180 4.25 -0.49 36.94
C HIS A 180 2.72 -0.51 36.83
N LYS A 181 2.05 0.59 37.17
CA LYS A 181 0.57 0.67 37.11
C LYS A 181 -0.03 0.40 35.72
N TYR A 182 0.77 0.54 34.68
CA TYR A 182 0.38 0.36 33.28
C TYR A 182 1.06 -0.87 32.67
N GLY A 183 0.35 -1.54 31.77
CA GLY A 183 0.94 -2.40 30.75
C GLY A 183 1.28 -1.59 29.49
N GLN A 184 2.25 -2.06 28.72
CA GLN A 184 2.60 -1.49 27.43
C GLN A 184 2.32 -2.50 26.32
N LEU A 185 1.35 -2.20 25.48
CA LEU A 185 1.04 -2.93 24.25
C LEU A 185 1.76 -2.26 23.07
N SER A 186 2.58 -3.00 22.35
CA SER A 186 3.30 -2.55 21.17
C SER A 186 2.76 -3.24 19.92
N CYS A 187 2.41 -2.51 18.86
CA CYS A 187 2.15 -3.06 17.53
C CYS A 187 3.26 -2.60 16.57
N SER A 188 4.03 -3.52 16.00
CA SER A 188 5.24 -3.21 15.22
C SER A 188 5.17 -3.79 13.80
N LEU A 189 5.32 -2.92 12.80
CA LEU A 189 5.21 -3.20 11.37
C LEU A 189 6.46 -2.75 10.62
N CYS A 190 6.99 -3.60 9.73
CA CYS A 190 8.04 -3.23 8.77
C CYS A 190 7.41 -2.88 7.41
N LEU A 191 7.64 -1.65 6.91
CA LEU A 191 7.03 -1.18 5.67
C LEU A 191 7.52 -1.93 4.43
N GLU A 192 8.81 -2.25 4.38
CA GLU A 192 9.40 -3.05 3.31
C GLU A 192 8.77 -4.45 3.24
N ASN A 193 8.63 -5.12 4.38
CA ASN A 193 8.00 -6.44 4.41
C ASN A 193 6.52 -6.34 3.98
N ALA A 194 5.82 -5.29 4.40
CA ALA A 194 4.44 -5.02 3.97
C ALA A 194 4.33 -4.85 2.45
N LEU A 195 5.24 -4.09 1.84
CA LEU A 195 5.32 -3.91 0.39
C LEU A 195 5.46 -5.26 -0.31
N LEU A 196 6.43 -6.07 0.09
CA LEU A 196 6.72 -7.35 -0.58
C LEU A 196 5.55 -8.32 -0.45
N VAL A 197 4.97 -8.46 0.76
CA VAL A 197 3.84 -9.36 1.00
C VAL A 197 2.61 -8.95 0.19
N LEU A 198 2.29 -7.66 0.11
CA LEU A 198 1.12 -7.19 -0.65
C LEU A 198 1.35 -7.28 -2.16
N LEU A 199 2.59 -7.14 -2.65
CA LEU A 199 2.91 -7.41 -4.05
C LEU A 199 2.81 -8.91 -4.37
N LEU A 200 3.28 -9.79 -3.48
CA LEU A 200 3.16 -11.24 -3.63
C LEU A 200 1.69 -11.69 -3.62
N ASP A 201 0.87 -11.14 -2.70
CA ASP A 201 -0.57 -11.38 -2.67
C ASP A 201 -1.21 -11.01 -4.01
N GLY A 202 -0.87 -9.83 -4.54
CA GLY A 202 -1.36 -9.39 -5.85
C GLY A 202 -0.92 -10.32 -6.98
N LEU A 203 0.35 -10.72 -7.03
CA LEU A 203 0.89 -11.64 -8.05
C LEU A 203 0.25 -13.02 -8.00
N ASN A 204 -0.03 -13.57 -6.81
CA ASN A 204 -0.66 -14.88 -6.68
C ASN A 204 -2.11 -14.89 -7.17
N ASN A 205 -2.76 -13.73 -7.20
CA ASN A 205 -4.08 -13.55 -7.77
C ASN A 205 -4.08 -13.19 -9.26
N ASN A 206 -2.90 -13.09 -9.88
CA ASN A 206 -2.78 -12.94 -11.33
C ASN A 206 -3.17 -14.26 -12.01
N GLN A 207 -4.47 -14.45 -12.20
CA GLN A 207 -4.97 -15.34 -13.26
C GLN A 207 -4.45 -14.81 -14.63
N LYS A 208 -4.58 -15.60 -15.70
CA LYS A 208 -4.07 -15.43 -17.09
C LYS A 208 -4.09 -14.01 -17.72
N ASP A 209 -4.68 -13.04 -17.07
CA ASP A 209 -4.93 -11.66 -17.47
C ASP A 209 -3.81 -10.64 -17.22
N GLU A 210 -2.61 -11.04 -16.76
CA GLU A 210 -1.43 -10.16 -16.57
C GLU A 210 -1.67 -8.88 -15.72
N TYR A 211 -2.75 -8.83 -14.93
CA TYR A 211 -3.13 -7.67 -14.11
C TYR A 211 -2.69 -7.85 -12.67
N LEU A 212 -1.77 -7.00 -12.20
CA LEU A 212 -1.36 -6.97 -10.80
C LEU A 212 -2.53 -6.49 -9.92
N ARG A 213 -3.22 -7.43 -9.29
CA ARG A 213 -4.37 -7.12 -8.45
C ARG A 213 -3.92 -6.53 -7.11
N LEU A 214 -4.11 -5.24 -6.92
CA LEU A 214 -3.91 -4.57 -5.63
C LEU A 214 -5.24 -4.01 -5.13
N HIS A 215 -5.45 -4.05 -3.82
CA HIS A 215 -6.63 -3.43 -3.25
C HIS A 215 -6.61 -1.91 -3.49
N ARG A 216 -7.76 -1.34 -3.91
CA ARG A 216 -7.86 0.06 -4.33
C ARG A 216 -7.35 1.08 -3.31
N LYS A 217 -7.41 0.76 -2.01
CA LYS A 217 -6.89 1.62 -0.93
C LYS A 217 -5.39 1.85 -1.04
N ILE A 218 -4.63 0.79 -1.32
CA ILE A 218 -3.17 0.82 -1.32
C ILE A 218 -2.56 0.96 -2.72
N ALA A 219 -3.32 0.68 -3.79
CA ALA A 219 -2.86 0.75 -5.18
C ALA A 219 -2.02 2.01 -5.45
N PRO A 220 -0.82 1.90 -6.06
CA PRO A 220 0.11 3.02 -6.24
C PRO A 220 -0.52 4.16 -7.03
N PHE A 221 -1.24 3.79 -8.10
CA PHE A 221 -1.96 4.70 -8.99
C PHE A 221 -3.43 4.35 -9.01
N LYS A 222 -4.30 5.34 -8.85
CA LYS A 222 -5.74 5.16 -8.91
C LYS A 222 -6.23 5.17 -10.37
N ILE A 223 -5.74 6.12 -11.15
CA ILE A 223 -6.16 6.34 -12.53
C ILE A 223 -4.94 6.33 -13.45
N SER A 224 -5.10 5.83 -14.67
CA SER A 224 -4.18 6.06 -15.78
C SER A 224 -4.90 6.76 -16.92
N LEU A 225 -4.19 7.58 -17.69
CA LEU A 225 -4.74 8.31 -18.83
C LEU A 225 -4.13 7.75 -20.13
N ALA A 226 -4.83 6.84 -20.78
CA ALA A 226 -4.40 6.20 -22.02
C ALA A 226 -4.96 6.93 -23.25
N LEU A 227 -4.24 6.80 -24.37
CA LEU A 227 -4.60 7.42 -25.63
C LEU A 227 -4.81 6.38 -26.72
N LYS A 228 -5.94 6.49 -27.41
CA LYS A 228 -6.17 5.82 -28.68
C LYS A 228 -5.81 6.80 -29.80
N SER A 229 -4.60 6.62 -30.35
CA SER A 229 -4.15 7.31 -31.55
C SER A 229 -4.24 6.36 -32.74
N ASP A 230 -4.76 6.85 -33.85
CA ASP A 230 -4.83 6.12 -35.11
C ASP A 230 -3.52 6.38 -35.87
N LYS A 231 -2.71 5.33 -36.02
CA LYS A 231 -1.28 5.41 -36.34
C LYS A 231 -0.91 5.86 -37.76
N GLU A 232 -1.87 6.24 -38.59
CA GLU A 232 -1.61 6.46 -40.02
C GLU A 232 -0.99 7.84 -40.30
N ASP A 233 -1.17 8.84 -39.42
CA ASP A 233 -0.38 10.08 -39.38
C ASP A 233 -0.55 10.75 -38.00
N ILE A 234 0.50 11.40 -37.46
CA ILE A 234 0.33 12.25 -36.25
C ILE A 234 -0.50 13.46 -36.68
N MET A 235 -1.82 13.34 -36.61
CA MET A 235 -2.74 14.40 -36.93
C MET A 235 -2.76 15.44 -35.80
N ASP A 236 -3.19 16.67 -36.11
CA ASP A 236 -3.38 17.74 -35.12
C ASP A 236 -4.21 17.27 -33.91
N HIS A 237 -5.16 16.35 -34.12
CA HIS A 237 -5.99 15.74 -33.09
C HIS A 237 -5.19 15.04 -31.98
N ASP A 238 -4.10 14.32 -32.30
CA ASP A 238 -3.28 13.64 -31.29
C ASP A 238 -2.55 14.62 -30.38
N VAL A 239 -2.12 15.77 -30.94
CA VAL A 239 -1.52 16.85 -30.17
C VAL A 239 -2.53 17.46 -29.20
N PHE A 240 -3.78 17.65 -29.63
CA PHE A 240 -4.85 18.13 -28.75
C PHE A 240 -5.20 17.12 -27.66
N LEU A 241 -5.26 15.83 -27.99
CA LEU A 241 -5.50 14.76 -27.02
C LEU A 241 -4.38 14.70 -25.97
N LEU A 242 -3.12 14.80 -26.37
CA LEU A 242 -1.98 14.85 -25.44
C LEU A 242 -2.04 16.07 -24.51
N LYS A 243 -2.41 17.24 -25.04
CA LYS A 243 -2.65 18.44 -24.22
C LYS A 243 -3.78 18.21 -23.21
N MET A 244 -4.86 17.56 -23.63
CA MET A 244 -5.99 17.22 -22.77
C MET A 244 -5.61 16.21 -21.68
N VAL A 245 -4.82 15.18 -22.00
CA VAL A 245 -4.26 14.23 -21.02
C VAL A 245 -3.42 14.97 -19.99
N THR A 246 -2.54 15.87 -20.44
CA THR A 246 -1.69 16.67 -19.54
C THR A 246 -2.53 17.54 -18.61
N PHE A 247 -3.58 18.19 -19.14
CA PHE A 247 -4.50 18.98 -18.34
C PHE A 247 -5.25 18.14 -17.30
N LEU A 248 -5.84 17.01 -17.69
CA LEU A 248 -6.53 16.10 -16.78
C LEU A 248 -5.59 15.53 -15.72
N HIS A 249 -4.36 15.23 -16.09
CA HIS A 249 -3.33 14.76 -15.16
C HIS A 249 -3.09 15.78 -14.04
N HIS A 250 -2.86 17.04 -14.40
CA HIS A 250 -2.68 18.11 -13.43
C HIS A 250 -3.93 18.29 -12.55
N LYS A 251 -5.12 18.27 -13.13
CA LYS A 251 -6.37 18.42 -12.38
C LYS A 251 -6.57 17.29 -11.36
N LEU A 252 -6.33 16.04 -11.75
CA LEU A 252 -6.42 14.89 -10.83
C LEU A 252 -5.34 14.96 -9.74
N GLN A 253 -4.13 15.43 -10.06
CA GLN A 253 -3.09 15.64 -9.05
C GLN A 253 -3.46 16.72 -8.03
N MET A 254 -4.11 17.81 -8.45
CA MET A 254 -4.63 18.83 -7.54
C MET A 254 -5.66 18.25 -6.57
N ASP A 255 -6.48 17.31 -7.05
CA ASP A 255 -7.44 16.54 -6.24
C ASP A 255 -6.77 15.42 -5.42
N LYS A 256 -5.43 15.34 -5.40
CA LYS A 256 -4.61 14.34 -4.70
C LYS A 256 -4.87 12.89 -5.17
N ILE A 257 -5.32 12.71 -6.40
CA ILE A 257 -5.55 11.40 -7.02
C ILE A 257 -4.28 10.96 -7.76
N SER A 258 -3.63 9.89 -7.30
CA SER A 258 -2.41 9.39 -7.93
C SER A 258 -2.70 8.90 -9.35
N THR A 259 -2.08 9.57 -10.33
CA THR A 259 -2.34 9.32 -11.75
C THR A 259 -1.08 8.87 -12.47
N TRP A 260 -1.22 7.84 -13.31
CA TRP A 260 -0.18 7.32 -14.18
C TRP A 260 -0.36 7.80 -15.62
N LEU A 261 0.75 8.13 -16.27
CA LEU A 261 0.80 8.46 -17.70
C LEU A 261 1.59 7.35 -18.40
N PRO A 262 0.94 6.49 -19.21
CA PRO A 262 1.64 5.49 -20.00
C PRO A 262 2.46 6.14 -21.11
N ASN A 263 3.32 5.34 -21.75
CA ASN A 263 3.98 5.76 -22.97
C ASN A 263 2.97 5.84 -24.12
N HIS A 264 2.50 7.04 -24.44
CA HIS A 264 1.50 7.28 -25.49
C HIS A 264 2.00 6.98 -26.91
N SER A 265 3.31 6.77 -27.11
CA SER A 265 3.83 6.27 -28.39
C SER A 265 3.49 4.80 -28.64
N LEU A 266 3.06 4.05 -27.63
CA LEU A 266 2.65 2.66 -27.77
C LEU A 266 1.18 2.56 -28.24
N PRO A 267 0.81 1.49 -28.98
CA PRO A 267 -0.59 1.19 -29.25
C PRO A 267 -1.39 1.01 -27.95
N LEU A 268 -2.69 1.33 -28.00
CA LEU A 268 -3.58 1.34 -26.84
C LEU A 268 -3.52 0.05 -26.00
N ASP A 269 -3.51 -1.11 -26.65
CA ASP A 269 -3.46 -2.40 -25.95
C ASP A 269 -2.20 -2.57 -25.10
N LEU A 270 -1.05 -2.08 -25.59
CA LEU A 270 0.21 -2.11 -24.84
C LEU A 270 0.20 -1.08 -23.70
N GLN A 271 -0.38 0.11 -23.91
CA GLN A 271 -0.58 1.08 -22.83
C GLN A 271 -1.44 0.47 -21.71
N ILE A 272 -2.56 -0.18 -22.06
CA ILE A 272 -3.44 -0.85 -21.10
C ILE A 272 -2.71 -1.98 -20.38
N LYS A 273 -1.94 -2.79 -21.11
CA LYS A 273 -1.12 -3.86 -20.52
C LYS A 273 -0.15 -3.31 -19.48
N GLU A 274 0.60 -2.25 -19.80
CA GLU A 274 1.50 -1.59 -18.84
C GLU A 274 0.74 -1.06 -17.61
N ASN A 275 -0.39 -0.39 -17.82
CA ASN A 275 -1.24 0.13 -16.73
C ASN A 275 -1.70 -0.98 -15.79
N ARG A 276 -2.07 -2.15 -16.34
CA ARG A 276 -2.51 -3.31 -15.58
C ARG A 276 -1.35 -3.97 -14.82
N GLN A 277 -0.17 -4.06 -15.42
CA GLN A 277 1.03 -4.56 -14.73
C GLN A 277 1.49 -3.64 -13.57
N MET A 278 1.12 -2.37 -13.63
CA MET A 278 1.36 -1.37 -12.58
C MET A 278 0.34 -1.41 -11.42
N GLY A 279 -0.70 -2.25 -11.54
CA GLY A 279 -1.77 -2.36 -10.56
C GLY A 279 -2.66 -1.11 -10.47
N VAL A 280 -2.78 -0.35 -11.56
CA VAL A 280 -3.68 0.81 -11.64
C VAL A 280 -5.13 0.34 -11.48
N THR A 281 -5.98 1.06 -10.75
CA THR A 281 -7.40 0.64 -10.58
C THR A 281 -8.28 0.91 -11.80
N TYR A 282 -8.14 2.09 -12.43
CA TYR A 282 -8.93 2.47 -13.61
C TYR A 282 -8.05 3.07 -14.72
N THR A 283 -8.45 2.87 -15.96
CA THR A 283 -7.81 3.46 -17.14
C THR A 283 -8.83 4.33 -17.86
N ALA A 284 -8.63 5.64 -17.86
CA ALA A 284 -9.40 6.57 -18.68
C ALA A 284 -8.77 6.61 -20.08
N ILE A 285 -9.53 6.23 -21.09
CA ILE A 285 -9.12 6.16 -22.48
C ILE A 285 -9.72 7.38 -23.18
N LEU A 286 -8.84 8.20 -23.74
CA LEU A 286 -9.20 9.34 -24.56
C LEU A 286 -8.99 8.97 -26.03
N GLU A 287 -9.96 9.34 -26.85
CA GLU A 287 -9.98 9.10 -28.29
C GLU A 287 -10.57 10.32 -29.01
N GLU A 288 -10.67 10.31 -30.34
CA GLU A 288 -11.18 11.44 -31.11
C GLU A 288 -12.59 11.88 -30.66
N GLU A 289 -13.46 10.94 -30.29
CA GLU A 289 -14.79 11.21 -29.73
C GLU A 289 -14.74 12.06 -28.45
N THR A 290 -13.66 11.95 -27.67
CA THR A 290 -13.44 12.78 -26.48
C THR A 290 -13.26 14.25 -26.83
N LEU A 291 -12.62 14.56 -27.96
CA LEU A 291 -12.52 15.94 -28.45
C LEU A 291 -13.83 16.44 -29.06
N LYS A 292 -14.54 15.57 -29.80
CA LYS A 292 -15.79 15.92 -30.51
C LYS A 292 -16.97 16.11 -29.57
N PHE A 293 -17.14 15.20 -28.61
CA PHE A 293 -18.35 15.09 -27.79
C PHE A 293 -18.09 15.27 -26.29
N GLY A 294 -16.83 15.32 -25.85
CA GLY A 294 -16.49 15.50 -24.45
C GLY A 294 -16.66 14.26 -23.57
N PHE A 295 -16.78 13.06 -24.17
CA PHE A 295 -16.87 11.79 -23.44
C PHE A 295 -15.57 10.99 -23.51
N LEU A 296 -15.13 10.45 -22.38
CA LEU A 296 -14.04 9.48 -22.30
C LEU A 296 -14.58 8.11 -21.89
N LYS A 297 -13.84 7.05 -22.21
CA LYS A 297 -14.13 5.69 -21.74
C LYS A 297 -13.33 5.41 -20.48
N LEU A 298 -13.99 5.15 -19.36
CA LEU A 298 -13.35 4.76 -18.12
C LEU A 298 -13.43 3.23 -17.96
N MET A 299 -12.30 2.56 -18.02
CA MET A 299 -12.19 1.11 -17.88
C MET A 299 -11.78 0.71 -16.48
N SER A 300 -12.50 -0.21 -15.86
CA SER A 300 -12.07 -0.89 -14.62
C SER A 300 -11.02 -1.96 -14.97
N ASN A 301 -9.80 -1.84 -14.44
CA ASN A 301 -8.71 -2.79 -14.79
C ASN A 301 -8.92 -4.21 -14.24
N SER A 302 -9.74 -4.34 -13.19
CA SER A 302 -10.08 -5.63 -12.57
C SER A 302 -11.13 -6.41 -13.36
N THR A 303 -12.12 -5.74 -13.95
CA THR A 303 -13.25 -6.36 -14.68
C THR A 303 -13.19 -6.18 -16.20
N LYS A 304 -12.35 -5.26 -16.68
CA LYS A 304 -12.30 -4.76 -18.07
C LYS A 304 -13.61 -4.13 -18.57
N LEU A 305 -14.58 -3.90 -17.69
CA LEU A 305 -15.80 -3.18 -18.03
C LEU A 305 -15.49 -1.70 -18.28
N MET A 306 -16.15 -1.13 -19.29
CA MET A 306 -16.00 0.26 -19.72
C MET A 306 -17.30 1.02 -19.48
N GLU A 307 -17.18 2.24 -18.97
CA GLU A 307 -18.28 3.20 -18.85
C GLU A 307 -17.91 4.50 -19.57
N GLN A 308 -18.90 5.22 -20.11
CA GLN A 308 -18.69 6.54 -20.70
C GLN A 308 -18.87 7.61 -19.64
N VAL A 309 -17.88 8.50 -19.50
CA VAL A 309 -17.90 9.59 -18.53
C VAL A 309 -17.65 10.91 -19.24
N HIS A 310 -18.48 11.91 -18.96
CA HIS A 310 -18.29 13.25 -19.51
C HIS A 310 -17.11 13.95 -18.80
N LEU A 311 -16.26 14.64 -19.56
CA LEU A 311 -15.03 15.29 -19.07
C LEU A 311 -15.27 16.25 -17.90
N LYS A 312 -16.41 16.96 -17.93
CA LYS A 312 -16.80 17.91 -16.88
C LYS A 312 -16.93 17.22 -15.50
N ASP A 313 -17.45 16.00 -15.49
CA ASP A 313 -17.79 15.27 -14.27
C ASP A 313 -16.70 14.30 -13.84
N PHE A 314 -15.76 13.97 -14.73
CA PHE A 314 -14.73 12.96 -14.51
C PHE A 314 -13.91 13.16 -13.22
N CYS A 315 -13.37 14.36 -12.96
CA CYS A 315 -12.57 14.61 -11.75
C CYS A 315 -13.41 14.52 -10.46
N LYS A 316 -14.68 14.96 -10.53
CA LYS A 316 -15.62 14.85 -9.40
C LYS A 316 -15.95 13.38 -9.13
N TYR A 317 -16.23 12.61 -10.18
CA TYR A 317 -16.47 11.18 -10.09
C TYR A 317 -15.26 10.46 -9.49
N ALA A 318 -14.05 10.72 -9.99
CA ALA A 318 -12.82 10.15 -9.46
C ALA A 318 -12.62 10.47 -7.98
N SER A 319 -12.86 11.73 -7.58
CA SER A 319 -12.76 12.16 -6.19
C SER A 319 -13.73 11.42 -5.27
N LEU A 320 -14.97 11.19 -5.71
CA LEU A 320 -15.95 10.40 -4.95
C LEU A 320 -15.55 8.94 -4.84
N THR A 321 -15.04 8.35 -5.93
CA THR A 321 -14.61 6.94 -5.97
C THR A 321 -13.43 6.65 -5.05
N PHE A 322 -12.53 7.62 -4.85
CA PHE A 322 -11.30 7.46 -4.05
C PHE A 322 -11.32 8.21 -2.70
N ARG A 323 -12.45 8.81 -2.31
CA ARG A 323 -12.58 9.62 -1.08
C ARG A 323 -12.12 8.89 0.20
N ASP A 324 -12.39 7.59 0.27
CA ASP A 324 -12.12 6.74 1.45
C ASP A 324 -10.84 5.89 1.33
N THR A 325 -9.99 6.18 0.33
CA THR A 325 -8.76 5.40 0.08
C THR A 325 -7.52 5.90 0.82
#